data_AF-A0A956G493-F1
#
_entry.id   AF-A0A956G493-F1
#
_cell.length_a   1.000
_cell.length_b   1.000
_cell.length_c   1.000
_cell.angle_alpha   90.00
_cell.angle_beta   90.00
_cell.angle_gamma   90.00
#
_symmetry.space_group_name_H-M   'P 1'
#
loop_
_entity.id
_entity.type
_entity.pdbx_description
1 polymer ?
#
loop_
_entity_poly.entity_id
_entity_poly.type
_entity_poly.pdbx_seq_one_letter_code
_entity_poly.pdbx_strand_id
1 'polypeptide(L)'
;MSTGDRKQQAEQILSRLQRHPRVEYQSLAAGDEGVARMRQSMPHLVPFVEGDYRGLMPVLDWDHRLPSKTVILRIYAYYSEETLRAGVSELNTRLAQIESQDKFPEFDVPDFSGLTADEAYEGEVDPSGEIARVRLVSGWRRDIDADASRSAVRVAKSSEQFRELVAESRARPDYLGDLEAVSWTPPCESEYDSWTIDCWYLMYLDASVGKGRSFLVDPDLEAVVGVREFVVRSG
;
A
#
# COMPACT_ATOMS: atom_id res chain seq x y z
N MET A 1 15.05 11.66 6.75
CA MET A 1 14.33 12.79 6.11
C MET A 1 13.59 13.60 7.17
N SER A 2 13.39 14.92 7.00
CA SER A 2 12.80 15.76 8.06
C SER A 2 11.27 15.67 8.10
N THR A 3 10.66 15.98 9.26
CA THR A 3 9.20 16.13 9.39
C THR A 3 8.63 17.23 8.49
N GLY A 4 9.46 18.22 8.10
CA GLY A 4 9.08 19.27 7.16
C GLY A 4 8.84 18.75 5.75
N ASP A 5 9.70 17.86 5.27
CA ASP A 5 9.62 17.28 3.92
C ASP A 5 8.37 16.41 3.76
N ARG A 6 8.02 15.64 4.81
CA ARG A 6 6.78 14.83 4.85
C ARG A 6 5.53 15.68 4.71
N LYS A 7 5.45 16.79 5.46
CA LYS A 7 4.32 17.72 5.40
C LYS A 7 4.21 18.39 4.03
N GLN A 8 5.35 18.73 3.43
CA GLN A 8 5.36 19.34 2.11
C GLN A 8 4.89 18.36 1.03
N GLN A 9 5.32 17.09 1.07
CA GLN A 9 4.85 16.08 0.14
C GLN A 9 3.33 15.84 0.29
N ALA A 10 2.83 15.71 1.51
CA ALA A 10 1.41 15.56 1.79
C ALA A 10 0.58 16.73 1.23
N GLU A 11 1.07 17.97 1.37
CA GLU A 11 0.42 19.15 0.76
C GLU A 11 0.39 19.06 -0.77
N GLN A 12 1.52 18.70 -1.39
CA GLN A 12 1.60 18.59 -2.84
C GLN A 12 0.67 17.51 -3.40
N ILE A 13 0.55 16.37 -2.71
CA ILE A 13 -0.38 15.30 -3.04
C ILE A 13 -1.80 15.85 -2.90
N LEU A 14 -2.22 16.24 -1.70
CA LEU A 14 -3.62 16.54 -1.40
C LEU A 14 -4.13 17.84 -2.04
N SER A 15 -3.25 18.74 -2.49
CA SER A 15 -3.64 19.91 -3.31
C SER A 15 -4.28 19.53 -4.66
N ARG A 16 -4.06 18.29 -5.13
CA ARG A 16 -4.61 17.76 -6.39
C ARG A 16 -5.70 16.70 -6.17
N LEU A 17 -6.17 16.55 -4.93
CA LEU A 17 -7.14 15.52 -4.53
C LEU A 17 -8.40 15.60 -5.38
N GLN A 18 -8.60 14.59 -6.21
CA GLN A 18 -9.85 14.35 -6.90
C GLN A 18 -10.80 13.64 -5.95
N ARG A 19 -12.10 13.88 -6.10
CA ARG A 19 -13.12 13.26 -5.26
C ARG A 19 -14.12 12.54 -6.14
N HIS A 20 -14.50 11.35 -5.72
CA HIS A 20 -15.59 10.64 -6.35
C HIS A 20 -16.90 11.44 -6.15
N PRO A 21 -17.77 11.58 -7.17
CA PRO A 21 -19.01 12.38 -7.08
C PRO A 21 -19.89 12.02 -5.88
N ARG A 22 -19.96 10.73 -5.52
CA ARG A 22 -20.69 10.27 -4.32
C ARG A 22 -20.06 10.71 -2.99
N VAL A 23 -18.73 10.80 -2.92
CA VAL A 23 -18.02 11.33 -1.73
C VAL A 23 -18.36 12.81 -1.56
N GLU A 24 -18.41 13.57 -2.64
CA GLU A 24 -18.81 14.98 -2.61
C GLU A 24 -20.28 15.15 -2.21
N TYR A 25 -21.20 14.42 -2.85
CA TYR A 25 -22.63 14.46 -2.55
C TYR A 25 -22.93 14.14 -1.08
N GLN A 26 -22.25 13.12 -0.53
CA GLN A 26 -22.44 12.69 0.86
C GLN A 26 -21.61 13.50 1.87
N SER A 27 -20.80 14.46 1.39
CA SER A 27 -19.88 15.25 2.23
C SER A 27 -18.95 14.39 3.12
N LEU A 28 -18.58 13.19 2.66
CA LEU A 28 -17.73 12.27 3.40
C LEU A 28 -16.28 12.77 3.41
N ALA A 29 -15.73 13.01 4.59
CA ALA A 29 -14.37 13.54 4.78
C ALA A 29 -14.06 14.81 3.92
N ALA A 30 -15.10 15.53 3.48
CA ALA A 30 -15.01 16.48 2.36
C ALA A 30 -14.71 17.94 2.77
N GLY A 31 -14.73 18.25 4.06
CA GLY A 31 -14.45 19.59 4.57
C GLY A 31 -12.95 19.89 4.68
N ASP A 32 -12.61 21.19 4.75
CA ASP A 32 -11.23 21.65 4.91
C ASP A 32 -10.52 21.02 6.12
N GLU A 33 -11.26 20.79 7.21
CA GLU A 33 -10.75 20.08 8.39
C GLU A 33 -10.40 18.62 8.10
N GLY A 34 -11.19 17.93 7.27
CA GLY A 34 -10.94 16.55 6.87
C GLY A 34 -9.67 16.47 6.03
N VAL A 35 -9.50 17.37 5.07
CA VAL A 35 -8.25 17.45 4.27
C VAL A 35 -7.06 17.83 5.15
N ALA A 36 -7.23 18.71 6.13
CA ALA A 36 -6.18 19.02 7.09
C ALA A 36 -5.77 17.81 7.94
N ARG A 37 -6.73 16.97 8.39
CA ARG A 37 -6.45 15.71 9.10
C ARG A 37 -5.78 14.68 8.18
N MET A 38 -6.18 14.59 6.92
CA MET A 38 -5.52 13.73 5.93
C MET A 38 -4.05 14.15 5.74
N ARG A 39 -3.77 15.45 5.62
CA ARG A 39 -2.38 15.95 5.50
C ARG A 39 -1.51 15.58 6.70
N GLN A 40 -2.10 15.56 7.90
CA GLN A 40 -1.37 15.23 9.12
C GLN A 40 -1.07 13.73 9.25
N SER A 41 -1.98 12.89 8.79
CA SER A 41 -1.89 11.42 8.85
C SER A 41 -1.26 10.78 7.62
N MET A 42 -1.07 11.53 6.52
CA MET A 42 -0.45 11.04 5.29
C MET A 42 0.98 10.55 5.56
N PRO A 43 1.30 9.28 5.29
CA PRO A 43 2.65 8.78 5.41
C PRO A 43 3.52 9.33 4.28
N HIS A 44 4.82 9.27 4.48
CA HIS A 44 5.76 9.58 3.42
C HIS A 44 5.75 8.48 2.34
N LEU A 45 5.61 8.87 1.07
CA LEU A 45 5.73 7.96 -0.06
C LEU A 45 7.14 8.07 -0.64
N VAL A 46 7.80 6.93 -0.79
CA VAL A 46 9.15 6.83 -1.36
C VAL A 46 9.05 6.05 -2.67
N PRO A 47 9.50 6.60 -3.81
CA PRO A 47 9.59 5.87 -5.07
C PRO A 47 10.32 4.54 -4.92
N PHE A 48 9.82 3.46 -5.53
CA PHE A 48 10.54 2.19 -5.59
C PHE A 48 11.81 2.27 -6.45
N VAL A 49 11.75 2.99 -7.56
CA VAL A 49 12.90 3.21 -8.45
C VAL A 49 13.70 4.43 -8.01
N GLU A 50 14.99 4.47 -8.38
CA GLU A 50 15.81 5.65 -8.18
C GLU A 50 15.20 6.87 -8.90
N GLY A 51 15.06 7.97 -8.16
CA GLY A 51 14.53 9.23 -8.65
C GLY A 51 13.31 9.72 -7.87
N ASP A 52 12.61 10.70 -8.44
CA ASP A 52 11.39 11.28 -7.87
C ASP A 52 10.16 10.83 -8.66
N TYR A 53 9.01 10.80 -7.99
CA TYR A 53 7.74 10.72 -8.72
C TYR A 53 7.60 11.89 -9.68
N ARG A 54 7.27 11.59 -10.94
CA ARG A 54 6.92 12.62 -11.91
C ARG A 54 5.56 13.22 -11.61
N GLY A 55 4.62 12.40 -11.16
CA GLY A 55 3.28 12.82 -10.78
C GLY A 55 2.64 11.88 -9.79
N LEU A 56 1.82 12.46 -8.91
CA LEU A 56 0.97 11.75 -7.97
C LEU A 56 -0.47 12.22 -8.23
N MET A 57 -1.38 11.26 -8.41
CA MET A 57 -2.80 11.50 -8.66
C MET A 57 -3.61 10.89 -7.52
N PRO A 58 -3.95 11.69 -6.49
CA PRO A 58 -4.76 11.22 -5.38
C PRO A 58 -6.24 11.33 -5.69
N VAL A 59 -6.99 10.29 -5.32
CA VAL A 59 -8.43 10.18 -5.50
C VAL A 59 -9.06 9.72 -4.20
N LEU A 60 -10.02 10.50 -3.67
CA LEU A 60 -10.88 10.07 -2.57
C LEU A 60 -12.07 9.33 -3.15
N ASP A 61 -12.06 8.02 -3.01
CA ASP A 61 -12.95 7.10 -3.69
C ASP A 61 -14.03 6.53 -2.76
N TRP A 62 -15.16 6.17 -3.36
CA TRP A 62 -16.27 5.53 -2.67
C TRP A 62 -16.18 4.01 -2.81
N ASP A 63 -16.13 3.28 -1.69
CA ASP A 63 -16.20 1.81 -1.73
C ASP A 63 -17.67 1.36 -1.76
N HIS A 64 -18.09 0.83 -2.90
CA HIS A 64 -19.44 0.30 -3.14
C HIS A 64 -19.78 -0.93 -2.28
N ARG A 65 -18.79 -1.55 -1.61
CA ARG A 65 -18.96 -2.86 -0.94
C ARG A 65 -19.44 -2.77 0.50
N LEU A 66 -19.59 -1.58 1.09
CA LEU A 66 -19.93 -1.43 2.51
C LEU A 66 -20.91 -0.27 2.77
N PRO A 67 -21.82 -0.37 3.75
CA PRO A 67 -22.52 0.78 4.33
C PRO A 67 -21.57 1.61 5.23
N SER A 68 -20.29 1.71 4.88
CA SER A 68 -19.26 2.31 5.72
C SER A 68 -19.17 3.81 5.48
N LYS A 69 -19.03 4.57 6.56
CA LYS A 69 -18.69 6.00 6.51
C LYS A 69 -17.23 6.25 6.11
N THR A 70 -16.45 5.19 5.91
CA THR A 70 -15.05 5.25 5.47
C THR A 70 -15.00 5.38 3.95
N VAL A 71 -14.02 6.14 3.48
CA VAL A 71 -13.70 6.31 2.05
C VAL A 71 -12.28 5.83 1.80
N ILE A 72 -11.97 5.47 0.56
CA ILE A 72 -10.63 4.98 0.21
C ILE A 72 -9.85 6.10 -0.44
N LEU A 73 -8.74 6.51 0.15
CA LEU A 73 -7.76 7.35 -0.52
C LEU A 73 -6.90 6.47 -1.42
N ARG A 74 -7.04 6.64 -2.73
CA ARG A 74 -6.20 5.99 -3.74
C ARG A 74 -5.14 6.98 -4.19
N ILE A 75 -3.89 6.54 -4.32
CA ILE A 75 -2.80 7.37 -4.83
C ILE A 75 -2.12 6.62 -5.97
N TYR A 76 -2.23 7.17 -7.17
CA TYR A 76 -1.56 6.65 -8.36
C TYR A 76 -0.29 7.45 -8.60
N ALA A 77 0.85 6.76 -8.54
CA ALA A 77 2.15 7.35 -8.72
C ALA A 77 2.73 6.97 -10.09
N TYR A 78 3.43 7.94 -10.68
CA TYR A 78 3.97 7.84 -12.02
C TYR A 78 5.42 8.31 -12.04
N TYR A 79 6.29 7.55 -12.71
CA TYR A 79 7.71 7.86 -12.87
C TYR A 79 8.00 8.69 -14.12
N SER A 80 7.08 8.74 -15.06
CA SER A 80 7.28 9.43 -16.34
C SER A 80 6.09 10.30 -16.74
N GLU A 81 6.35 11.26 -17.61
CA GLU A 81 5.30 12.08 -18.25
C GLU A 81 4.36 11.26 -19.13
N GLU A 82 4.86 10.15 -19.67
CA GLU A 82 4.08 9.27 -20.54
C GLU A 82 3.06 8.49 -19.72
N THR A 83 3.51 7.80 -18.66
CA THR A 83 2.65 7.02 -17.77
C THR A 83 1.67 7.93 -17.03
N LEU A 84 2.10 9.12 -16.62
CA LEU A 84 1.20 10.13 -16.03
C LEU A 84 0.10 10.57 -17.01
N ARG A 85 0.44 10.87 -18.27
CA ARG A 85 -0.55 11.27 -19.28
C ARG A 85 -1.55 10.15 -19.57
N ALA A 86 -1.09 8.90 -19.63
CA ALA A 86 -1.96 7.75 -19.78
C ALA A 86 -2.92 7.61 -18.58
N GLY A 87 -2.40 7.72 -17.35
CA GLY A 87 -3.20 7.67 -16.12
C GLY A 87 -4.26 8.76 -16.05
N VAL A 88 -3.92 10.00 -16.40
CA VAL A 88 -4.88 11.11 -16.46
C VAL A 88 -5.97 10.86 -17.52
N SER A 89 -5.61 10.30 -18.68
CA SER A 89 -6.59 9.92 -19.71
C SER A 89 -7.56 8.85 -19.23
N GLU A 90 -7.06 7.85 -18.49
CA GLU A 90 -7.87 6.78 -17.91
C GLU A 90 -8.81 7.31 -16.82
N LEU A 91 -8.30 8.18 -15.93
CA LEU A 91 -9.10 8.87 -14.92
C LEU A 91 -10.26 9.64 -15.55
N ASN A 92 -9.99 10.45 -16.58
CA ASN A 92 -11.01 11.23 -17.27
C ASN A 92 -12.07 10.34 -17.92
N THR A 93 -11.65 9.19 -18.46
CA THR A 93 -12.57 8.20 -19.03
C THR A 93 -13.45 7.60 -17.93
N ARG A 94 -12.89 7.26 -16.77
CA ARG A 94 -13.64 6.75 -15.62
C ARG A 94 -14.62 7.80 -15.08
N LEU A 95 -14.21 9.06 -14.98
CA LEU A 95 -15.08 10.17 -14.58
C LEU A 95 -16.28 10.32 -15.53
N ALA A 96 -16.05 10.33 -16.85
CA ALA A 96 -17.12 10.40 -17.82
C ALA A 96 -18.07 9.19 -17.74
N GLN A 97 -17.53 8.00 -17.44
CA GLN A 97 -18.34 6.81 -17.20
C GLN A 97 -19.22 6.97 -15.96
N ILE A 98 -18.65 7.42 -14.83
CA ILE A 98 -19.39 7.69 -13.60
C ILE A 98 -20.50 8.70 -13.86
N GLU A 99 -20.20 9.84 -14.47
CA GLU A 99 -21.18 10.88 -14.79
C GLU A 99 -22.33 10.34 -15.65
N SER A 100 -22.04 9.47 -16.62
CA SER A 100 -23.07 8.87 -17.47
C SER A 100 -24.00 7.89 -16.75
N GLN A 101 -23.55 7.31 -15.63
CA GLN A 101 -24.24 6.29 -14.85
C GLN A 101 -24.83 6.83 -13.53
N ASP A 102 -24.37 7.97 -13.05
CA ASP A 102 -24.83 8.64 -11.82
C ASP A 102 -26.17 9.36 -12.02
N LYS A 103 -27.15 8.64 -12.57
CA LYS A 103 -28.50 9.15 -12.86
C LYS A 103 -29.46 8.92 -11.72
N PHE A 104 -29.22 7.89 -10.90
CA PHE A 104 -30.03 7.61 -9.73
C PHE A 104 -29.19 7.18 -8.53
N PRO A 105 -29.42 7.76 -7.33
CA PRO A 105 -28.68 7.46 -6.12
C PRO A 105 -28.61 5.97 -5.72
N GLU A 106 -29.61 5.19 -6.11
CA GLU A 106 -29.75 3.78 -5.75
C GLU A 106 -28.90 2.79 -6.57
N PHE A 107 -28.32 3.22 -7.70
CA PHE A 107 -27.48 2.33 -8.51
C PHE A 107 -26.00 2.49 -8.19
N ASP A 108 -25.29 1.36 -8.22
CA ASP A 108 -23.85 1.32 -8.15
C ASP A 108 -23.26 2.07 -9.34
N VAL A 109 -22.31 2.95 -9.04
CA VAL A 109 -21.47 3.63 -10.02
C VAL A 109 -20.06 3.05 -9.97
N PRO A 110 -19.31 3.06 -11.09
CA PRO A 110 -17.92 2.60 -11.08
C PRO A 110 -17.09 3.36 -10.04
N ASP A 111 -16.22 2.66 -9.32
CA ASP A 111 -15.22 3.29 -8.45
C ASP A 111 -13.96 3.66 -9.26
N PHE A 112 -12.88 4.11 -8.61
CA PHE A 112 -11.59 4.35 -9.26
C PHE A 112 -10.63 3.18 -9.11
N SER A 113 -11.05 2.01 -8.61
CA SER A 113 -10.16 0.87 -8.49
C SER A 113 -9.57 0.43 -9.84
N GLY A 114 -8.33 -0.06 -9.80
CA GLY A 114 -7.67 -0.69 -10.93
C GLY A 114 -7.13 0.25 -12.02
N LEU A 115 -7.13 1.57 -11.82
CA LEU A 115 -6.46 2.48 -12.78
C LEU A 115 -4.97 2.15 -12.90
N THR A 116 -4.43 2.33 -14.10
CA THR A 116 -3.03 2.05 -14.41
C THR A 116 -2.12 3.09 -13.76
N ALA A 117 -1.09 2.61 -13.07
CA ALA A 117 -0.04 3.42 -12.46
C ALA A 117 1.24 2.62 -12.32
N ASP A 118 2.37 3.33 -12.21
CA ASP A 118 3.65 2.70 -11.89
C ASP A 118 3.64 2.19 -10.44
N GLU A 119 3.06 2.98 -9.52
CA GLU A 119 2.68 2.51 -8.19
C GLU A 119 1.25 2.89 -7.85
N ALA A 120 0.50 1.98 -7.23
CA ALA A 120 -0.84 2.27 -6.73
C ALA A 120 -0.88 2.01 -5.22
N TYR A 121 -1.33 3.02 -4.47
CA TYR A 121 -1.52 2.94 -3.04
C TYR A 121 -3.00 3.10 -2.66
N GLU A 122 -3.40 2.45 -1.57
CA GLU A 122 -4.71 2.60 -0.95
C GLU A 122 -4.56 2.92 0.53
N GLY A 123 -5.34 3.87 1.02
CA GLY A 123 -5.51 4.11 2.45
C GLY A 123 -6.96 4.23 2.86
N GLU A 124 -7.30 3.67 4.00
CA GLU A 124 -8.63 3.79 4.60
C GLU A 124 -8.72 5.15 5.30
N VAL A 125 -9.68 5.98 4.90
CA VAL A 125 -9.94 7.28 5.51
C VAL A 125 -11.22 7.20 6.32
N ASP A 126 -11.12 7.55 7.60
CA ASP A 126 -12.26 7.58 8.49
C ASP A 126 -13.16 8.83 8.26
N PRO A 127 -14.33 8.91 8.90
CA PRO A 127 -15.23 10.05 8.72
C PRO A 127 -14.65 11.39 9.22
N SER A 128 -13.63 11.35 10.08
CA SER A 128 -12.93 12.56 10.54
C SER A 128 -11.96 13.07 9.48
N GLY A 129 -11.50 12.24 8.55
CA GLY A 129 -10.44 12.53 7.60
C GLY A 129 -9.07 12.00 8.04
N GLU A 130 -9.02 11.10 9.02
CA GLU A 130 -7.78 10.44 9.42
C GLU A 130 -7.50 9.25 8.50
N ILE A 131 -6.28 9.16 7.99
CA ILE A 131 -5.80 8.03 7.20
C ILE A 131 -5.26 6.97 8.17
N ALA A 132 -5.93 5.83 8.27
CA ALA A 132 -5.57 4.79 9.24
C ALA A 132 -4.26 4.06 8.86
N ARG A 133 -4.13 3.68 7.59
CA ARG A 133 -2.94 3.04 7.02
C ARG A 133 -2.91 3.27 5.53
N VAL A 134 -1.72 3.31 4.93
CA VAL A 134 -1.56 3.29 3.47
C VAL A 134 -0.79 2.04 3.08
N ARG A 135 -1.24 1.37 2.02
CA ARG A 135 -0.62 0.18 1.47
C ARG A 135 -0.43 0.27 -0.03
N LEU A 136 0.66 -0.28 -0.54
CA LEU A 136 0.90 -0.54 -1.95
C LEU A 136 0.04 -1.72 -2.41
N VAL A 137 -0.79 -1.48 -3.41
CA VAL A 137 -1.65 -2.49 -4.03
C VAL A 137 -1.21 -2.89 -5.44
N SER A 138 -0.09 -2.34 -5.91
CA SER A 138 0.55 -2.75 -7.16
C SER A 138 0.80 -4.25 -7.19
N GLY A 139 0.32 -4.93 -8.24
CA GLY A 139 0.51 -6.38 -8.41
C GLY A 139 1.98 -6.79 -8.46
N TRP A 140 2.82 -5.95 -9.07
CA TRP A 140 4.27 -6.19 -9.21
C TRP A 140 5.03 -6.22 -7.89
N ARG A 141 4.43 -5.83 -6.75
CA ARG A 141 5.11 -5.92 -5.45
C ARG A 141 5.57 -7.34 -5.11
N ARG A 142 4.99 -8.35 -5.75
CA ARG A 142 5.39 -9.77 -5.62
C ARG A 142 6.44 -10.20 -6.64
N ASP A 143 6.74 -9.36 -7.62
CA ASP A 143 7.72 -9.62 -8.67
C ASP A 143 9.12 -9.24 -8.15
N ILE A 144 9.64 -10.09 -7.27
CA ILE A 144 11.00 -9.97 -6.74
C ILE A 144 11.93 -10.75 -7.68
N ASP A 145 12.97 -10.10 -8.19
CA ASP A 145 13.96 -10.79 -9.02
C ASP A 145 14.69 -11.88 -8.22
N ALA A 146 15.22 -12.87 -8.94
CA ALA A 146 15.76 -14.07 -8.32
C ALA A 146 17.02 -13.80 -7.48
N ASP A 147 17.81 -12.76 -7.81
CA ASP A 147 19.01 -12.39 -7.07
C ASP A 147 18.65 -11.67 -5.77
N ALA A 148 17.76 -10.69 -5.83
CA ALA A 148 17.24 -9.98 -4.65
C ALA A 148 16.54 -10.95 -3.70
N SER A 149 15.70 -11.86 -4.22
CA SER A 149 15.03 -12.89 -3.43
C SER A 149 16.03 -13.79 -2.68
N ARG A 150 17.05 -14.32 -3.39
CA ARG A 150 18.10 -15.14 -2.77
C ARG A 150 18.91 -14.36 -1.73
N SER A 151 19.22 -13.10 -2.01
CA SER A 151 19.99 -12.26 -1.09
C SER A 151 19.21 -12.00 0.19
N ALA A 152 17.93 -11.61 0.07
CA ALA A 152 17.07 -11.33 1.21
C ALA A 152 16.87 -12.55 2.11
N VAL A 153 16.58 -13.72 1.52
CA VAL A 153 16.48 -14.97 2.27
C VAL A 153 17.78 -15.30 3.01
N ARG A 154 18.94 -15.08 2.37
CA ARG A 154 20.26 -15.31 3.00
C ARG A 154 20.50 -14.40 4.20
N VAL A 155 20.21 -13.10 4.04
CA VAL A 155 20.33 -12.10 5.12
C VAL A 155 19.42 -12.49 6.29
N ALA A 156 18.14 -12.74 6.01
CA ALA A 156 17.19 -13.11 7.05
C ALA A 156 17.57 -14.41 7.76
N LYS A 157 18.05 -15.45 7.04
CA LYS A 157 18.54 -16.70 7.65
C LYS A 157 19.77 -16.51 8.54
N SER A 158 20.60 -15.51 8.24
CA SER A 158 21.81 -15.22 9.01
C SER A 158 21.52 -14.40 10.27
N SER A 159 20.34 -13.77 10.35
CA SER A 159 19.92 -12.97 11.50
C SER A 159 19.86 -13.80 12.79
N GLU A 160 20.10 -13.15 13.93
CA GLU A 160 19.96 -13.78 15.25
C GLU A 160 18.51 -14.18 15.50
N GLN A 161 17.56 -13.30 15.17
CA GLN A 161 16.13 -13.50 15.34
C GLN A 161 15.62 -14.75 14.61
N PHE A 162 16.09 -15.01 13.38
CA PHE A 162 15.71 -16.22 12.65
C PHE A 162 16.33 -17.48 13.28
N ARG A 163 17.60 -17.43 13.67
CA ARG A 163 18.28 -18.58 14.30
C ARG A 163 17.64 -18.96 15.63
N GLU A 164 17.25 -17.98 16.43
CA GLU A 164 16.49 -18.19 17.67
C GLU A 164 15.12 -18.83 17.37
N LEU A 165 14.36 -18.26 16.44
CA LEU A 165 13.05 -18.79 16.04
C LEU A 165 13.11 -20.26 15.61
N VAL A 166 14.10 -20.62 14.78
CA VAL A 166 14.30 -22.00 14.33
C VAL A 166 14.71 -22.91 15.51
N ALA A 167 15.55 -22.41 16.42
CA ALA A 167 15.97 -23.17 17.59
C ALA A 167 14.82 -23.46 18.56
N GLU A 168 13.84 -22.56 18.66
CA GLU A 168 12.61 -22.69 19.46
C GLU A 168 11.54 -23.54 18.76
N SER A 169 11.53 -23.53 17.42
CA SER A 169 10.48 -24.17 16.60
C SER A 169 10.87 -25.56 16.07
N ARG A 170 11.60 -26.36 16.85
CA ARG A 170 12.15 -27.66 16.38
C ARG A 170 11.10 -28.70 15.95
N ALA A 171 9.86 -28.57 16.42
CA ALA A 171 8.75 -29.45 16.06
C ALA A 171 7.92 -28.91 14.87
N ARG A 172 8.40 -27.87 14.19
CA ARG A 172 7.72 -27.28 13.04
C ARG A 172 7.63 -28.29 11.89
N PRO A 173 6.43 -28.54 11.31
CA PRO A 173 6.28 -29.48 10.22
C PRO A 173 7.03 -29.07 8.94
N ASP A 174 7.64 -30.05 8.26
CA ASP A 174 8.43 -29.83 7.04
C ASP A 174 7.60 -29.33 5.84
N TYR A 175 6.30 -29.67 5.79
CA TYR A 175 5.42 -29.27 4.70
C TYR A 175 5.18 -27.75 4.62
N LEU A 176 5.54 -27.00 5.66
CA LEU A 176 5.39 -25.53 5.72
C LEU A 176 6.46 -24.80 4.89
N GLY A 177 7.39 -25.53 4.26
CA GLY A 177 8.46 -24.95 3.46
C GLY A 177 9.52 -24.26 4.31
N ASP A 178 10.43 -23.54 3.65
CA ASP A 178 11.48 -22.74 4.29
C ASP A 178 11.12 -21.25 4.23
N LEU A 179 12.01 -20.38 4.69
CA LEU A 179 11.90 -18.94 4.55
C LEU A 179 11.84 -18.54 3.07
N GLU A 180 10.85 -17.73 2.70
CA GLU A 180 10.60 -17.28 1.33
C GLU A 180 10.46 -15.76 1.25
N ALA A 181 11.04 -15.11 0.24
CA ALA A 181 10.78 -13.69 -0.05
C ALA A 181 9.45 -13.55 -0.80
N VAL A 182 8.49 -12.80 -0.22
CA VAL A 182 7.09 -12.80 -0.67
C VAL A 182 6.70 -11.50 -1.36
N SER A 183 7.17 -10.35 -0.87
CA SER A 183 6.86 -9.07 -1.51
C SER A 183 7.80 -7.94 -1.10
N TRP A 184 7.97 -6.99 -2.01
CA TRP A 184 8.37 -5.63 -1.67
C TRP A 184 7.34 -4.97 -0.75
N THR A 185 7.84 -4.24 0.25
CA THR A 185 7.08 -3.50 1.24
C THR A 185 7.61 -2.07 1.31
N PRO A 186 6.79 -1.06 0.99
CA PRO A 186 7.21 0.35 0.99
C PRO A 186 7.42 0.88 2.42
N PRO A 187 8.16 1.99 2.58
CA PRO A 187 8.30 2.71 3.86
C PRO A 187 6.99 3.01 4.58
N CYS A 188 5.94 3.35 3.83
CA CYS A 188 4.64 3.67 4.40
C CYS A 188 3.90 2.46 5.01
N GLU A 189 4.31 1.23 4.68
CA GLU A 189 3.80 -0.02 5.27
C GLU A 189 4.77 -0.67 6.27
N SER A 190 6.07 -0.50 6.06
CA SER A 190 7.10 -1.18 6.84
C SER A 190 7.37 -0.51 8.18
N GLU A 191 7.03 0.78 8.32
CA GLU A 191 7.43 1.67 9.42
C GLU A 191 8.94 2.00 9.43
N TYR A 192 9.66 1.62 8.37
CA TYR A 192 11.08 1.94 8.15
C TYR A 192 11.23 2.97 7.03
N ASP A 193 12.38 3.65 6.98
CA ASP A 193 12.60 4.74 6.02
C ASP A 193 12.89 4.26 4.58
N SER A 194 13.13 2.95 4.37
CA SER A 194 13.54 2.33 3.11
C SER A 194 12.57 1.23 2.65
N TRP A 195 12.63 0.91 1.36
CA TRP A 195 11.95 -0.24 0.81
C TRP A 195 12.55 -1.52 1.37
N THR A 196 11.69 -2.48 1.69
CA THR A 196 12.11 -3.76 2.27
C THR A 196 11.55 -4.92 1.47
N ILE A 197 12.25 -6.05 1.51
CA ILE A 197 11.72 -7.34 1.06
C ILE A 197 11.19 -8.09 2.28
N ASP A 198 9.91 -8.45 2.25
CA ASP A 198 9.29 -9.22 3.31
C ASP A 198 9.55 -10.71 3.10
N CYS A 199 10.32 -11.31 4.01
CA CYS A 199 10.63 -12.74 4.02
C CYS A 199 9.77 -13.47 5.05
N TRP A 200 8.95 -14.42 4.61
CA TRP A 200 8.00 -15.13 5.46
C TRP A 200 8.52 -16.51 5.87
N TYR A 201 8.39 -16.79 7.16
CA TYR A 201 8.58 -18.11 7.75
C TYR A 201 7.26 -18.59 8.36
N LEU A 202 6.51 -19.41 7.61
CA LEU A 202 5.25 -19.99 8.07
C LEU A 202 5.49 -20.90 9.27
N MET A 203 4.78 -20.70 10.37
CA MET A 203 4.85 -21.57 11.56
C MET A 203 3.63 -22.47 11.71
N TYR A 204 2.53 -22.08 11.06
CA TYR A 204 1.27 -22.79 11.10
C TYR A 204 0.53 -22.55 9.79
N LEU A 205 -0.09 -23.60 9.26
CA LEU A 205 -0.97 -23.51 8.11
C LEU A 205 -2.10 -24.53 8.26
N ASP A 206 -3.34 -24.06 8.20
CA ASP A 206 -4.52 -24.88 7.98
C ASP A 206 -5.26 -24.46 6.70
N ALA A 207 -6.42 -25.06 6.42
CA ALA A 207 -7.19 -24.78 5.21
C ALA A 207 -7.63 -23.30 5.07
N SER A 208 -7.69 -22.56 6.18
CA SER A 208 -8.28 -21.22 6.27
C SER A 208 -7.30 -20.15 6.75
N VAL A 209 -6.23 -20.53 7.46
CA VAL A 209 -5.32 -19.59 8.14
C VAL A 209 -3.87 -20.07 8.03
N GLY A 210 -3.01 -19.19 7.55
CA GLY A 210 -1.56 -19.27 7.69
C GLY A 210 -1.06 -18.27 8.74
N LYS A 211 -0.09 -18.67 9.57
CA LYS A 211 0.56 -17.79 10.55
C LYS A 211 2.06 -18.00 10.53
N GLY A 212 2.82 -16.95 10.81
CA GLY A 212 4.26 -17.06 10.86
C GLY A 212 4.96 -15.79 11.31
N ARG A 213 6.27 -15.75 11.03
CA ARG A 213 7.13 -14.59 11.25
C ARG A 213 7.54 -14.01 9.90
N SER A 214 7.41 -12.70 9.79
CA SER A 214 7.84 -11.88 8.67
C SER A 214 9.13 -11.18 9.09
N PHE A 215 10.15 -11.26 8.24
CA PHE A 215 11.46 -10.62 8.41
C PHE A 215 11.59 -9.58 7.31
N LEU A 216 11.58 -8.30 7.69
CA LEU A 216 11.73 -7.19 6.77
C LEU A 216 13.21 -6.96 6.52
N VAL A 217 13.66 -7.28 5.31
CA VAL A 217 15.04 -7.13 4.88
C VAL A 217 15.19 -5.84 4.10
N ASP A 218 16.08 -4.96 4.55
CA ASP A 218 16.54 -3.82 3.77
C ASP A 218 17.65 -4.30 2.81
N PRO A 219 17.45 -4.22 1.48
CA PRO A 219 18.41 -4.70 0.50
C PRO A 219 19.67 -3.82 0.42
N ASP A 220 19.59 -2.54 0.78
CA ASP A 220 20.71 -1.60 0.72
C ASP A 220 21.61 -1.74 1.95
N LEU A 221 21.00 -1.94 3.13
CA LEU A 221 21.72 -2.20 4.38
C LEU A 221 22.16 -3.67 4.53
N GLU A 222 21.66 -4.56 3.69
CA GLU A 222 21.82 -6.02 3.80
C GLU A 222 21.50 -6.55 5.22
N ALA A 223 20.43 -6.04 5.82
CA ALA A 223 20.08 -6.33 7.21
C ALA A 223 18.58 -6.57 7.41
N VAL A 224 18.23 -7.37 8.42
CA VAL A 224 16.86 -7.43 8.93
C VAL A 224 16.62 -6.19 9.77
N VAL A 225 15.73 -5.30 9.30
CA VAL A 225 15.38 -4.06 10.00
C VAL A 225 14.17 -4.25 10.91
N GLY A 226 13.32 -5.23 10.63
CA GLY A 226 12.12 -5.52 11.41
C GLY A 226 11.71 -6.99 11.40
N VAL A 227 11.06 -7.42 12.48
CA VAL A 227 10.44 -8.75 12.58
C VAL A 227 9.03 -8.59 13.12
N ARG A 228 8.05 -9.17 12.43
CA ARG A 228 6.64 -9.08 12.83
C ARG A 228 5.93 -10.41 12.71
N GLU A 229 4.89 -10.58 13.50
CA GLU A 229 3.93 -11.67 13.31
C GLU A 229 3.05 -11.37 12.10
N PHE A 230 2.73 -12.39 11.31
CA PHE A 230 1.70 -12.27 10.29
C PHE A 230 0.63 -13.34 10.43
N VAL A 231 -0.57 -13.00 10.00
CA VAL A 231 -1.69 -13.91 9.84
C VAL A 231 -2.28 -13.66 8.46
N VAL A 232 -2.26 -14.67 7.61
CA VAL A 232 -2.97 -14.68 6.33
C VAL A 232 -4.19 -15.56 6.45
N ARG A 233 -5.31 -15.10 5.88
CA ARG A 233 -6.55 -15.87 5.80
C ARG A 233 -6.84 -16.15 4.34
N SER A 234 -7.21 -17.39 4.04
CA SER A 234 -7.81 -17.75 2.76
C SER A 234 -9.17 -17.03 2.69
N GLY A 235 -9.31 -16.10 1.74
CA GLY A 235 -10.57 -15.43 1.40
C GLY A 235 -11.19 -16.06 0.17
#